data_AF-A0A970I5J9-F1
#
_entry.id   AF-A0A970I5J9-F1
#
_cell.length_a   1.000
_cell.length_b   1.000
_cell.length_c   1.000
_cell.angle_alpha   90.00
_cell.angle_beta   90.00
_cell.angle_gamma   90.00
#
_symmetry.space_group_name_H-M   'P 1'
#
loop_
_entity.id
_entity.type
_entity.pdbx_description
1 polymer ?
#
loop_
_entity_poly.entity_id
_entity_poly.type
_entity_poly.pdbx_seq_one_letter_code
_entity_poly.pdbx_strand_id
1 'polypeptide(L)'
;MKVLKALTKWQFWASILAMGLICFGLYHFIFKVWLSAYTNHNQEIEIPDLASMDINQAMKTLDSLNLTYEVDSVRFDSSKPPFAVLEFYPEKGFKVKEGRRIFIKSNPKSWRPTNLPDIIGKSKRLAFTQLKLAGLEVGDTIYEPDIAKDAVLRVMFQGKQISKDTELPRFTKVDLVLGKGLEYGVDMANLIGMTLEQGRSSILANRFEVGQLNTEGSVTDSSLLRIFYQYPLPGDNYDQGLPVDLWLSEKDPRELAPRVKELDRQYRNFDNDSIAIERYAEELRLRDREMQDNEETSSPETPEVTPNQPIQKPEGVEID
;
A
#
# COMPACT_ATOMS: atom_id res chain seq x y z
N MET A 1 88.97 -41.05 9.81
CA MET A 1 89.64 -41.37 8.52
C MET A 1 88.99 -42.50 7.69
N LYS A 2 87.84 -43.08 8.07
CA LYS A 2 87.15 -44.09 7.23
C LYS A 2 86.36 -43.48 6.06
N VAL A 3 85.84 -42.26 6.25
CA VAL A 3 85.05 -41.51 5.24
C VAL A 3 85.92 -41.07 4.05
N LEU A 4 87.15 -40.60 4.29
CA LEU A 4 88.08 -40.22 3.22
C LEU A 4 88.55 -41.42 2.36
N LYS A 5 88.57 -42.64 2.90
CA LYS A 5 88.89 -43.86 2.13
C LYS A 5 87.71 -44.36 1.28
N ALA A 6 86.50 -43.87 1.52
CA ALA A 6 85.33 -44.19 0.68
C ALA A 6 85.30 -43.32 -0.58
N LEU A 7 85.71 -42.05 -0.47
CA LEU A 7 85.77 -41.08 -1.57
C LEU A 7 86.76 -41.45 -2.70
N THR A 8 87.72 -42.34 -2.44
CA THR A 8 88.69 -42.82 -3.43
C THR A 8 88.27 -44.13 -4.11
N LYS A 9 87.21 -44.80 -3.64
CA LYS A 9 86.72 -46.04 -4.24
C LYS A 9 85.72 -45.74 -5.35
N TRP A 10 85.96 -46.30 -6.54
CA TRP A 10 85.06 -46.16 -7.70
C TRP A 10 83.60 -46.53 -7.41
N GLN A 11 83.38 -47.51 -6.53
CA GLN A 11 82.05 -47.96 -6.09
C GLN A 11 81.24 -46.85 -5.40
N PHE A 12 81.89 -45.91 -4.70
CA PHE A 12 81.21 -44.78 -4.06
C PHE A 12 80.67 -43.79 -5.10
N TRP A 13 81.48 -43.45 -6.10
CA TRP A 13 81.07 -42.59 -7.21
C TRP A 13 79.99 -43.25 -8.08
N ALA A 14 80.08 -44.56 -8.30
CA ALA A 14 79.04 -45.33 -8.99
C ALA A 14 77.69 -45.29 -8.26
N SER A 15 77.68 -45.42 -6.93
CA SER A 15 76.46 -45.28 -6.12
C SER A 15 75.88 -43.87 -6.12
N ILE A 16 76.73 -42.83 -6.09
CA ILE A 16 76.26 -41.42 -6.24
C ILE A 16 75.65 -41.19 -7.62
N LEU A 17 76.28 -41.69 -8.67
CA LEU A 17 75.77 -41.55 -10.03
C LEU A 17 74.46 -42.32 -10.23
N ALA A 18 74.35 -43.52 -9.66
CA ALA A 18 73.10 -44.29 -9.64
C ALA A 18 72.00 -43.57 -8.85
N MET A 19 72.32 -43.02 -7.67
CA MET A 19 71.39 -42.20 -6.88
C MET A 19 70.93 -40.96 -7.66
N GLY A 20 71.86 -40.27 -8.34
CA GLY A 20 71.55 -39.14 -9.20
C GLY A 20 70.60 -39.50 -10.34
N LEU A 21 70.84 -40.63 -11.02
CA LEU A 21 69.98 -41.17 -12.06
C LEU A 21 68.58 -41.52 -11.55
N ILE A 22 68.49 -42.15 -10.37
CA ILE A 22 67.21 -42.50 -9.73
C ILE A 22 66.44 -41.23 -9.37
N CYS A 23 67.07 -40.27 -8.70
CA CYS A 23 66.45 -39.00 -8.35
C CYS A 23 66.00 -38.21 -9.59
N PHE A 24 66.81 -38.20 -10.65
CA PHE A 24 66.47 -37.57 -11.92
C PHE A 24 65.27 -38.26 -12.58
N GLY A 25 65.26 -39.59 -12.63
CA GLY A 25 64.12 -40.37 -13.13
C GLY A 25 62.85 -40.12 -12.33
N LEU A 26 62.95 -40.07 -11.00
CA LEU A 26 61.83 -39.81 -10.11
C LEU A 26 61.27 -38.38 -10.29
N TYR A 27 62.15 -37.40 -10.43
CA TYR A 27 61.78 -36.01 -10.74
C TYR A 27 60.99 -35.93 -12.05
N HIS A 28 61.50 -36.54 -13.12
CA HIS A 28 60.80 -36.56 -14.40
C HIS A 28 59.46 -37.30 -14.32
N PHE A 29 59.42 -38.44 -13.63
CA PHE A 29 58.18 -39.20 -13.45
C PHE A 29 57.12 -38.38 -12.69
N ILE A 30 57.48 -37.79 -11.55
CA ILE A 30 56.56 -37.00 -10.72
C ILE A 30 56.04 -35.78 -11.50
N PHE A 31 56.94 -34.95 -12.04
CA PHE A 31 56.56 -33.67 -12.62
C PHE A 31 56.00 -33.76 -14.04
N LYS A 32 56.46 -34.72 -14.87
CA LYS A 32 56.00 -34.82 -16.27
C LYS A 32 54.88 -35.83 -16.47
N VAL A 33 54.87 -36.93 -15.72
CA VAL A 33 53.88 -38.02 -15.93
C VAL A 33 52.78 -37.94 -14.89
N TRP A 34 53.13 -38.10 -13.61
CA TRP A 34 52.14 -38.21 -12.54
C TRP A 34 51.37 -36.90 -12.34
N LEU A 35 52.07 -35.76 -12.26
CA LEU A 35 51.42 -34.45 -12.07
C LEU A 35 50.58 -34.05 -13.28
N SER A 36 51.05 -34.34 -14.50
CA SER A 36 50.31 -34.06 -15.73
C SER A 36 48.99 -34.84 -15.78
N ALA A 37 49.03 -36.14 -15.46
CA ALA A 37 47.85 -36.98 -15.39
C ALA A 37 46.92 -36.60 -14.23
N TYR A 38 47.46 -36.31 -13.05
CA TYR A 38 46.67 -35.96 -11.87
C TYR A 38 45.97 -34.59 -12.00
N THR A 39 46.55 -33.66 -12.77
CA THR A 39 46.00 -32.31 -12.93
C THR A 39 45.14 -32.12 -14.18
N ASN A 40 44.91 -33.17 -14.98
CA ASN A 40 44.28 -33.12 -16.30
C ASN A 40 44.87 -31.98 -17.16
N HIS A 41 46.20 -31.94 -17.22
CA HIS A 41 46.92 -30.88 -17.90
C HIS A 41 46.54 -30.85 -19.39
N ASN A 42 46.11 -29.70 -19.90
CA ASN A 42 45.56 -29.44 -21.26
C ASN A 42 44.10 -29.85 -21.54
N GLN A 43 43.32 -30.26 -20.54
CA GLN A 43 41.87 -30.42 -20.71
C GLN A 43 41.16 -29.14 -20.31
N GLU A 44 40.91 -28.29 -21.30
CA GLU A 44 40.19 -27.03 -21.18
C GLU A 44 38.91 -27.09 -22.01
N ILE A 45 37.78 -26.85 -21.36
CA ILE A 45 36.46 -26.78 -21.95
C ILE A 45 36.09 -25.30 -22.05
N GLU A 46 35.82 -24.83 -23.26
CA GLU A 46 35.37 -23.47 -23.49
C GLU A 46 33.88 -23.34 -23.20
N ILE A 47 33.50 -22.33 -22.43
CA ILE A 47 32.10 -22.11 -22.07
C ILE A 47 31.33 -21.55 -23.28
N PRO A 48 30.26 -22.24 -23.73
CA PRO A 48 29.43 -21.75 -24.82
C PRO A 48 28.59 -20.55 -24.38
N ASP A 49 28.00 -19.86 -25.35
CA ASP A 49 27.06 -18.79 -25.05
C ASP A 49 25.75 -19.38 -24.52
N LEU A 50 25.50 -19.23 -23.22
CA LEU A 50 24.25 -19.67 -22.60
C LEU A 50 23.20 -18.55 -22.57
N ALA A 51 23.58 -17.30 -22.90
CA ALA A 51 22.70 -16.16 -22.74
C ALA A 51 21.47 -16.29 -23.65
N SER A 52 20.30 -15.92 -23.13
CA SER A 52 19.01 -16.00 -23.85
C SER A 52 18.57 -17.39 -24.27
N MET A 53 19.30 -18.47 -23.92
CA MET A 53 18.80 -19.84 -24.04
C MET A 53 17.75 -20.13 -22.97
N ASP A 54 16.86 -21.09 -23.24
CA ASP A 54 16.03 -21.68 -22.19
C ASP A 54 16.90 -22.46 -21.21
N ILE A 55 16.60 -22.38 -19.91
CA ILE A 55 17.40 -23.05 -18.88
C ILE A 55 17.56 -24.55 -19.12
N ASN A 56 16.55 -25.23 -19.65
CA ASN A 56 16.64 -26.67 -19.91
C ASN A 56 17.58 -26.97 -21.07
N GLN A 57 17.67 -26.08 -22.05
CA GLN A 57 18.63 -26.18 -23.14
C GLN A 57 20.04 -25.90 -22.63
N ALA A 58 20.21 -24.87 -21.79
CA ALA A 58 21.49 -24.54 -21.18
C ALA A 58 22.03 -25.70 -20.30
N MET A 59 21.17 -26.30 -19.48
CA MET A 59 21.54 -27.47 -18.65
C MET A 59 21.99 -28.65 -19.51
N LYS A 60 21.24 -29.00 -20.57
CA LYS A 60 21.64 -30.06 -21.50
C LYS A 60 22.98 -29.79 -22.18
N THR A 61 23.22 -28.54 -22.58
CA THR A 61 24.50 -28.15 -23.17
C THR A 61 25.64 -28.32 -22.18
N LEU A 62 25.48 -27.90 -20.93
CA LEU A 62 26.49 -28.07 -19.88
C LEU A 62 26.73 -29.54 -19.51
N ASP A 63 25.66 -30.34 -19.42
CA ASP A 63 25.74 -31.78 -19.19
C ASP A 63 26.55 -32.48 -20.29
N SER A 64 26.34 -32.08 -21.57
CA SER A 64 27.08 -32.63 -22.70
C SER A 64 28.58 -32.29 -22.68
N LEU A 65 28.96 -31.26 -21.92
CA LEU A 65 30.33 -30.81 -21.72
C LEU A 65 30.93 -31.31 -20.38
N ASN A 66 30.25 -32.22 -19.67
CA ASN A 66 30.65 -32.70 -18.34
C ASN A 66 30.90 -31.55 -17.34
N LEU A 67 30.15 -30.45 -17.46
CA LEU A 67 30.17 -29.33 -16.53
C LEU A 67 29.02 -29.45 -15.54
N THR A 68 29.23 -28.96 -14.32
CA THR A 68 28.15 -28.91 -13.32
C THR A 68 27.53 -27.52 -13.29
N TYR A 69 26.30 -27.39 -12.77
CA TYR A 69 25.61 -26.11 -12.72
C TYR A 69 24.89 -25.88 -11.40
N GLU A 70 24.70 -24.61 -11.07
CA GLU A 70 23.86 -24.14 -9.97
C GLU A 70 22.97 -23.03 -10.50
N VAL A 71 21.66 -23.21 -10.34
CA VAL A 71 20.65 -22.29 -10.86
C VAL A 71 20.13 -21.44 -9.72
N ASP A 72 20.25 -20.12 -9.88
CA ASP A 72 19.61 -19.13 -9.04
C ASP A 72 18.57 -18.34 -9.85
N SER A 73 17.58 -17.78 -9.16
CA SER A 73 16.53 -16.95 -9.76
C SER A 73 16.71 -15.49 -9.35
N VAL A 74 16.70 -14.60 -10.33
CA VAL A 74 16.79 -13.16 -10.09
C VAL A 74 15.42 -12.50 -10.09
N ARG A 75 15.39 -11.17 -9.97
CA ARG A 75 14.16 -10.40 -10.14
C ARG A 75 13.59 -10.64 -11.54
N PHE A 76 12.29 -10.91 -11.62
CA PHE A 76 11.59 -11.08 -12.88
C PHE A 76 11.81 -9.89 -13.82
N ASP A 77 12.19 -10.20 -15.07
CA ASP A 77 12.31 -9.25 -16.16
C ASP A 77 11.25 -9.57 -17.23
N SER A 78 10.30 -8.65 -17.42
CA SER A 78 9.23 -8.79 -18.42
C SER A 78 9.72 -8.70 -19.86
N SER A 79 10.93 -8.20 -20.11
CA SER A 79 11.51 -8.09 -21.46
C SER A 79 12.10 -9.41 -21.97
N LYS A 80 12.21 -10.42 -21.10
CA LYS A 80 12.82 -11.72 -21.38
C LYS A 80 11.80 -12.85 -21.19
N PRO A 81 11.90 -13.95 -21.95
CA PRO A 81 11.00 -15.08 -21.76
C PRO A 81 11.19 -15.72 -20.37
N PRO A 82 10.15 -16.37 -19.83
CA PRO A 82 10.25 -17.21 -18.64
C PRO A 82 11.38 -18.24 -18.78
N PHE A 83 12.13 -18.47 -17.72
CA PHE A 83 13.22 -19.45 -17.64
C PHE A 83 14.40 -19.20 -18.59
N ALA A 84 14.45 -18.05 -19.25
CA ALA A 84 15.62 -17.65 -20.02
C ALA A 84 16.82 -17.44 -19.09
N VAL A 85 18.00 -17.86 -19.54
CA VAL A 85 19.27 -17.53 -18.89
C VAL A 85 19.56 -16.05 -19.11
N LEU A 86 19.63 -15.30 -18.01
CA LEU A 86 19.90 -13.86 -18.02
C LEU A 86 21.39 -13.58 -17.88
N GLU A 87 22.02 -14.25 -16.93
CA GLU A 87 23.44 -14.11 -16.63
C GLU A 87 24.00 -15.48 -16.26
N PHE A 88 25.29 -15.70 -16.51
CA PHE A 88 25.98 -16.88 -16.05
C PHE A 88 27.45 -16.58 -15.78
N TYR A 89 28.06 -17.37 -14.90
CA TYR A 89 29.47 -17.23 -14.53
C TYR A 89 30.14 -18.61 -14.37
N PRO A 90 31.35 -18.82 -14.92
CA PRO A 90 32.14 -17.89 -15.74
C PRO A 90 31.50 -17.56 -17.09
N GLU A 91 31.87 -16.43 -17.69
CA GLU A 91 31.27 -15.93 -18.93
C GLU A 91 31.66 -16.77 -20.16
N LYS A 92 30.95 -16.55 -21.28
CA LYS A 92 31.24 -17.17 -22.58
C LYS A 92 32.71 -17.01 -22.94
N GLY A 93 33.31 -18.08 -23.49
CA GLY A 93 34.70 -18.08 -23.96
C GLY A 93 35.74 -18.27 -22.85
N PHE A 94 35.34 -18.26 -21.57
CA PHE A 94 36.23 -18.71 -20.51
C PHE A 94 36.49 -20.20 -20.63
N LYS A 95 37.73 -20.58 -20.33
CA LYS A 95 38.18 -21.97 -20.33
C LYS A 95 38.16 -22.52 -18.92
N VAL A 96 37.47 -23.63 -18.73
CA VAL A 96 37.32 -24.29 -17.44
C VAL A 96 37.69 -25.76 -17.53
N LYS A 97 37.97 -26.39 -16.39
CA LYS A 97 38.16 -27.83 -16.31
C LYS A 97 36.81 -28.54 -16.21
N GLU A 98 36.82 -29.82 -16.55
CA GLU A 98 35.69 -30.74 -16.32
C GLU A 98 35.20 -30.67 -14.87
N GLY A 99 33.88 -30.83 -14.69
CA GLY A 99 33.24 -30.78 -13.38
C GLY A 99 33.13 -29.37 -12.77
N ARG A 100 33.65 -28.32 -13.44
CA ARG A 100 33.50 -26.94 -12.97
C ARG A 100 32.02 -26.58 -12.86
N ARG A 101 31.66 -25.96 -11.72
CA ARG A 101 30.32 -25.42 -11.48
C ARG A 101 30.14 -24.09 -12.18
N ILE A 102 29.11 -24.01 -13.02
CA ILE A 102 28.63 -22.82 -13.70
C ILE A 102 27.41 -22.27 -12.94
N PHE A 103 27.49 -21.02 -12.51
CA PHE A 103 26.37 -20.34 -11.87
C PHE A 103 25.49 -19.73 -12.94
N ILE A 104 24.20 -20.04 -12.94
CA ILE A 104 23.24 -19.56 -13.92
C ILE A 104 22.17 -18.78 -13.18
N LYS A 105 21.95 -17.53 -13.58
CA LYS A 105 20.81 -16.72 -13.15
C LYS A 105 19.74 -16.77 -14.22
N SER A 106 18.59 -17.29 -13.83
CA SER A 106 17.44 -17.45 -14.73
C SER A 106 16.34 -16.44 -14.44
N ASN A 107 15.60 -16.09 -15.49
CA ASN A 107 14.38 -15.32 -15.36
C ASN A 107 13.29 -16.22 -14.74
N PRO A 108 12.70 -15.86 -13.59
CA PRO A 108 11.58 -16.62 -13.04
C PRO A 108 10.37 -16.57 -13.98
N LYS A 109 9.37 -17.42 -13.72
CA LYS A 109 8.14 -17.47 -14.52
C LYS A 109 7.32 -16.18 -14.44
N SER A 110 7.32 -15.55 -13.27
CA SER A 110 6.55 -14.34 -13.00
C SER A 110 7.21 -13.55 -11.87
N TRP A 111 6.66 -12.35 -11.60
CA TRP A 111 6.96 -11.61 -10.38
C TRP A 111 6.80 -12.49 -9.15
N ARG A 112 7.63 -12.23 -8.13
CA ARG A 112 7.41 -12.80 -6.80
C ARG A 112 6.04 -12.35 -6.30
N PRO A 113 5.20 -13.27 -5.82
CA PRO A 113 3.93 -12.93 -5.23
C PRO A 113 4.11 -12.07 -3.98
N THR A 114 3.04 -11.40 -3.58
CA THR A 114 2.97 -10.48 -2.46
C THR A 114 1.74 -10.79 -1.63
N ASN A 115 1.79 -10.45 -0.35
CA ASN A 115 0.69 -10.71 0.57
C ASN A 115 -0.28 -9.53 0.61
N LEU A 116 -1.58 -9.82 0.73
CA LEU A 116 -2.57 -8.79 0.99
C LEU A 116 -2.32 -8.15 2.38
N PRO A 117 -2.10 -6.83 2.46
CA PRO A 117 -1.93 -6.15 3.74
C PRO A 117 -3.22 -6.11 4.56
N ASP A 118 -3.10 -5.87 5.87
CA ASP A 118 -4.25 -5.70 6.77
C ASP A 118 -4.89 -4.31 6.58
N ILE A 119 -5.82 -4.24 5.62
CA ILE A 119 -6.53 -3.02 5.21
C ILE A 119 -7.99 -2.97 5.68
N ILE A 120 -8.49 -4.02 6.34
CA ILE A 120 -9.87 -4.07 6.83
C ILE A 120 -10.07 -3.03 7.95
N GLY A 121 -11.16 -2.29 7.88
CA GLY A 121 -11.48 -1.17 8.78
C GLY A 121 -10.60 0.08 8.59
N LYS A 122 -9.64 0.06 7.64
CA LYS A 122 -8.84 1.24 7.30
C LYS A 122 -9.61 2.15 6.36
N SER A 123 -9.26 3.44 6.37
CA SER A 123 -9.83 4.38 5.41
C SER A 123 -9.40 4.04 3.98
N LYS A 124 -10.27 4.36 3.01
CA LYS A 124 -10.02 4.22 1.57
C LYS A 124 -8.64 4.71 1.16
N ARG A 125 -8.26 5.92 1.61
CA ARG A 125 -6.96 6.52 1.32
C ARG A 125 -5.79 5.68 1.84
N LEU A 126 -5.88 5.17 3.07
CA LEU A 126 -4.84 4.34 3.66
C LEU A 126 -4.75 2.99 2.96
N ALA A 127 -5.89 2.36 2.69
CA ALA A 127 -5.96 1.09 1.99
C ALA A 127 -5.34 1.17 0.59
N PHE A 128 -5.64 2.22 -0.18
CA PHE A 128 -5.07 2.43 -1.51
C PHE A 128 -3.54 2.58 -1.45
N THR A 129 -3.05 3.30 -0.45
CA THR A 129 -1.61 3.49 -0.23
C THR A 129 -0.93 2.16 0.11
N GLN A 130 -1.51 1.39 1.03
CA GLN A 130 -0.97 0.10 1.45
C GLN A 130 -0.97 -0.93 0.32
N LEU A 131 -2.04 -1.00 -0.49
CA LEU A 131 -2.10 -1.86 -1.68
C LEU A 131 -1.00 -1.51 -2.68
N LYS A 132 -0.83 -0.22 -2.99
CA LYS A 132 0.23 0.25 -3.90
C LYS A 132 1.63 -0.11 -3.40
N LEU A 133 1.89 0.07 -2.10
CA LEU A 133 3.17 -0.30 -1.47
C LEU A 133 3.42 -1.81 -1.50
N ALA A 134 2.37 -2.62 -1.31
CA ALA A 134 2.43 -4.07 -1.43
C ALA A 134 2.63 -4.53 -2.89
N GLY A 135 2.51 -3.64 -3.88
CA GLY A 135 2.59 -3.97 -5.29
C GLY A 135 1.30 -4.63 -5.81
N LEU A 136 0.16 -4.29 -5.23
CA LEU A 136 -1.18 -4.64 -5.69
C LEU A 136 -1.86 -3.41 -6.31
N GLU A 137 -2.82 -3.65 -7.18
CA GLU A 137 -3.60 -2.61 -7.84
C GLU A 137 -5.01 -2.55 -7.27
N VAL A 138 -5.56 -1.34 -7.20
CA VAL A 138 -6.97 -1.16 -6.84
C VAL A 138 -7.80 -1.38 -8.10
N GLY A 139 -8.74 -2.32 -8.03
CA GLY A 139 -9.78 -2.53 -9.04
C GLY A 139 -10.96 -1.60 -8.79
N ASP A 140 -12.15 -2.18 -8.66
CA ASP A 140 -13.39 -1.43 -8.43
C ASP A 140 -13.60 -1.13 -6.94
N THR A 141 -14.31 -0.03 -6.65
CA THR A 141 -14.81 0.28 -5.30
C THR A 141 -16.32 0.18 -5.26
N ILE A 142 -16.84 -0.75 -4.46
CA ILE A 142 -18.26 -1.00 -4.28
C ILE A 142 -18.67 -0.41 -2.93
N TYR A 143 -19.71 0.42 -2.91
CA TYR A 143 -20.21 0.97 -1.66
C TYR A 143 -21.36 0.13 -1.13
N GLU A 144 -21.27 -0.22 0.15
CA GLU A 144 -22.33 -0.90 0.86
C GLU A 144 -22.84 -0.08 2.04
N PRO A 145 -24.10 -0.31 2.44
CA PRO A 145 -24.66 0.42 3.55
C PRO A 145 -23.98 0.02 4.86
N ASP A 146 -23.22 0.96 5.43
CA ASP A 146 -22.47 0.81 6.68
C ASP A 146 -22.19 2.20 7.27
N ILE A 147 -22.11 2.33 8.59
CA ILE A 147 -21.87 3.60 9.28
C ILE A 147 -20.44 4.13 9.06
N ALA A 148 -19.48 3.25 8.81
CA ALA A 148 -18.06 3.58 8.66
C ALA A 148 -17.78 4.10 7.24
N LYS A 149 -18.09 5.37 7.02
CA LYS A 149 -17.88 6.06 5.74
C LYS A 149 -16.45 5.87 5.22
N ASP A 150 -16.34 5.42 3.97
CA ASP A 150 -15.08 5.17 3.26
C ASP A 150 -14.13 4.19 3.97
N ALA A 151 -14.60 3.42 4.96
CA ALA A 151 -13.82 2.35 5.56
C ALA A 151 -13.93 1.08 4.71
N VAL A 152 -12.83 0.34 4.59
CA VAL A 152 -12.83 -0.95 3.89
C VAL A 152 -13.53 -1.99 4.76
N LEU A 153 -14.65 -2.51 4.29
CA LEU A 153 -15.38 -3.59 4.95
C LEU A 153 -14.79 -4.95 4.58
N ARG A 154 -14.46 -5.14 3.30
CA ARG A 154 -13.85 -6.37 2.78
C ARG A 154 -13.15 -6.15 1.43
N VAL A 155 -12.28 -7.09 1.10
CA VAL A 155 -11.53 -7.13 -0.15
C VAL A 155 -12.01 -8.31 -0.98
N MET A 156 -12.24 -8.08 -2.26
CA MET A 156 -12.72 -9.08 -3.21
C MET A 156 -11.67 -9.33 -4.28
N PHE A 157 -11.50 -10.60 -4.64
CA PHE A 157 -10.67 -11.02 -5.75
C PHE A 157 -11.41 -12.11 -6.53
N GLN A 158 -11.61 -11.90 -7.83
CA GLN A 158 -12.34 -12.83 -8.71
C GLN A 158 -13.73 -13.22 -8.15
N GLY A 159 -14.45 -12.24 -7.58
CA GLY A 159 -15.78 -12.44 -7.00
C GLY A 159 -15.80 -13.14 -5.63
N LYS A 160 -14.64 -13.47 -5.04
CA LYS A 160 -14.55 -14.07 -3.71
C LYS A 160 -13.91 -13.11 -2.71
N GLN A 161 -14.41 -13.14 -1.48
CA GLN A 161 -13.79 -12.39 -0.38
C GLN A 161 -12.46 -13.06 0.00
N ILE A 162 -11.42 -12.23 0.19
CA ILE A 162 -10.09 -12.65 0.63
C ILE A 162 -9.74 -11.98 1.96
N SER A 163 -8.89 -12.64 2.74
CA SER A 163 -8.38 -12.14 4.02
C SER A 163 -6.97 -11.57 3.89
N LYS A 164 -6.53 -10.84 4.92
CA LYS A 164 -5.12 -10.47 5.05
C LYS A 164 -4.21 -11.69 4.93
N ASP A 165 -2.97 -11.43 4.52
CA ASP A 165 -1.91 -12.42 4.30
C ASP A 165 -2.19 -13.44 3.18
N THR A 166 -3.29 -13.27 2.43
CA THR A 166 -3.53 -14.03 1.20
C THR A 166 -2.45 -13.67 0.18
N GLU A 167 -1.76 -14.69 -0.31
CA GLU A 167 -0.72 -14.55 -1.33
C GLU A 167 -1.35 -14.29 -2.70
N LEU A 168 -0.95 -13.18 -3.34
CA LEU A 168 -1.46 -12.72 -4.62
C LEU A 168 -0.30 -12.47 -5.59
N PRO A 169 -0.47 -12.73 -6.89
CA PRO A 169 0.47 -12.26 -7.89
C PRO A 169 0.65 -10.75 -7.79
N ARG A 170 1.87 -10.26 -8.01
CA ARG A 170 2.12 -8.82 -8.06
C ARG A 170 1.31 -8.18 -9.20
N PHE A 171 0.89 -6.93 -8.99
CA PHE A 171 0.01 -6.16 -9.88
C PHE A 171 -1.39 -6.74 -10.07
N THR A 172 -1.79 -7.66 -9.19
CA THR A 172 -3.17 -8.13 -9.15
C THR A 172 -4.10 -6.99 -8.75
N LYS A 173 -5.20 -6.84 -9.48
CA LYS A 173 -6.30 -5.95 -9.12
C LYS A 173 -7.20 -6.61 -8.09
N VAL A 174 -7.46 -5.89 -7.00
CA VAL A 174 -8.41 -6.30 -5.96
C VAL A 174 -9.50 -5.25 -5.83
N ASP A 175 -10.75 -5.69 -5.72
CA ASP A 175 -11.88 -4.80 -5.55
C ASP A 175 -12.12 -4.57 -4.05
N LEU A 176 -12.56 -3.38 -3.69
CA LEU A 176 -12.78 -2.98 -2.31
C LEU A 176 -14.26 -2.71 -2.08
N VAL A 177 -14.81 -3.34 -1.05
CA VAL A 177 -16.14 -2.98 -0.55
C VAL A 177 -15.95 -1.98 0.58
N LEU A 178 -16.52 -0.80 0.40
CA LEU A 178 -16.39 0.36 1.28
C LEU A 178 -17.73 0.67 1.96
N GLY A 179 -17.68 1.20 3.17
CA GLY A 179 -18.86 1.74 3.83
C GLY A 179 -19.33 3.03 3.18
N LYS A 180 -20.63 3.12 2.86
CA LYS A 180 -21.26 4.33 2.30
C LYS A 180 -21.32 5.48 3.31
N GLY A 181 -21.34 5.16 4.61
CA GLY A 181 -21.61 6.13 5.66
C GLY A 181 -23.09 6.46 5.78
N LEU A 182 -23.38 7.38 6.69
CA LEU A 182 -24.68 8.01 6.84
C LEU A 182 -24.89 9.06 5.75
N GLU A 183 -26.12 9.16 5.24
CA GLU A 183 -26.51 10.19 4.29
C GLU A 183 -26.92 11.47 5.02
N TYR A 184 -26.50 12.61 4.46
CA TYR A 184 -26.89 13.93 4.93
C TYR A 184 -28.10 14.40 4.14
N GLY A 185 -29.00 15.07 4.82
CA GLY A 185 -30.17 15.68 4.21
C GLY A 185 -31.14 14.73 3.53
N VAL A 186 -31.51 13.68 4.25
CA VAL A 186 -32.57 12.76 3.86
C VAL A 186 -33.92 13.36 4.26
N ASP A 187 -34.89 13.32 3.35
CA ASP A 187 -36.24 13.83 3.65
C ASP A 187 -36.92 12.99 4.73
N MET A 188 -37.40 13.65 5.78
CA MET A 188 -38.09 12.98 6.86
C MET A 188 -39.46 12.46 6.42
N ALA A 189 -39.67 11.16 6.58
CA ALA A 189 -40.94 10.50 6.35
C ALA A 189 -42.06 11.05 7.27
N ASN A 190 -43.29 11.05 6.75
CA ASN A 190 -44.48 11.33 7.56
C ASN A 190 -44.88 10.09 8.37
N LEU A 191 -44.76 10.17 9.69
CA LEU A 191 -45.09 9.15 10.68
C LEU A 191 -46.42 9.45 11.39
N ILE A 192 -47.03 10.60 11.12
CA ILE A 192 -48.28 11.02 11.76
C ILE A 192 -49.40 10.04 11.38
N GLY A 193 -50.14 9.59 12.40
CA GLY A 193 -51.22 8.60 12.29
C GLY A 193 -50.75 7.14 12.32
N MET A 194 -49.45 6.87 12.32
CA MET A 194 -48.92 5.50 12.47
C MET A 194 -48.97 5.02 13.92
N THR A 195 -48.91 3.69 14.11
CA THR A 195 -48.64 3.10 15.43
C THR A 195 -47.16 3.28 15.81
N LEU A 196 -46.82 3.12 17.09
CA LEU A 196 -45.42 3.18 17.54
C LEU A 196 -44.52 2.17 16.80
N GLU A 197 -45.00 0.95 16.61
CA GLU A 197 -44.27 -0.11 15.89
C GLU A 197 -44.01 0.24 14.42
N GLN A 198 -45.03 0.79 13.74
CA GLN A 198 -44.91 1.24 12.36
C GLN A 198 -43.96 2.43 12.23
N GLY A 199 -44.10 3.43 13.10
CA GLY A 199 -43.23 4.61 13.13
C GLY A 199 -41.78 4.23 13.39
N ARG A 200 -41.53 3.37 14.39
CA ARG A 200 -40.20 2.86 14.71
C ARG A 200 -39.58 2.09 13.55
N SER A 201 -40.36 1.24 12.88
CA SER A 201 -39.88 0.50 11.71
C SER A 201 -39.48 1.44 10.57
N SER A 202 -40.26 2.51 10.35
CA SER A 202 -39.97 3.54 9.34
C SER A 202 -38.71 4.35 9.67
N ILE A 203 -38.54 4.77 10.94
CA ILE A 203 -37.35 5.47 11.43
C ILE A 203 -36.08 4.64 11.19
N LEU A 204 -36.09 3.38 11.63
CA LEU A 204 -34.93 2.49 11.50
C LEU A 204 -34.65 2.11 10.04
N ALA A 205 -35.68 1.94 9.21
CA ALA A 205 -35.52 1.66 7.79
C ALA A 205 -34.80 2.80 7.04
N ASN A 206 -35.05 4.05 7.45
CA ASN A 206 -34.37 5.24 6.93
C ASN A 206 -33.07 5.59 7.67
N ARG A 207 -32.60 4.72 8.59
CA ARG A 207 -31.39 4.90 9.40
C ARG A 207 -31.39 6.13 10.31
N PHE A 208 -32.56 6.55 10.76
CA PHE A 208 -32.66 7.47 11.89
C PHE A 208 -32.68 6.69 13.20
N GLU A 209 -32.45 7.38 14.32
CA GLU A 209 -32.57 6.80 15.65
C GLU A 209 -33.95 7.10 16.25
N VAL A 210 -34.44 6.24 17.14
CA VAL A 210 -35.66 6.54 17.90
C VAL A 210 -35.28 7.48 19.04
N GLY A 211 -35.82 8.69 19.01
CA GLY A 211 -35.61 9.70 20.05
C GLY A 211 -36.53 9.51 21.24
N GLN A 212 -36.98 10.63 21.79
CA GLN A 212 -37.88 10.69 22.92
C GLN A 212 -39.30 10.27 22.53
N LEU A 213 -39.94 9.48 23.40
CA LEU A 213 -41.33 9.07 23.24
C LEU A 213 -42.17 9.77 24.31
N ASN A 214 -42.97 10.74 23.87
CA ASN A 214 -43.82 11.56 24.73
C ASN A 214 -45.27 11.10 24.62
N THR A 215 -45.85 10.57 25.70
CA THR A 215 -47.25 10.15 25.72
C THR A 215 -48.13 11.23 26.33
N GLU A 216 -49.18 11.62 25.62
CA GLU A 216 -50.16 12.61 26.11
C GLU A 216 -51.47 11.94 26.55
N GLY A 217 -51.84 12.16 27.81
CA GLY A 217 -53.05 11.61 28.42
C GLY A 217 -52.86 10.26 29.12
N SER A 218 -53.97 9.66 29.52
CA SER A 218 -53.97 8.31 30.11
C SER A 218 -53.88 7.28 29.00
N VAL A 219 -52.90 6.38 29.12
CA VAL A 219 -52.73 5.24 28.22
C VAL A 219 -53.61 4.11 28.74
N THR A 220 -54.68 3.79 28.03
CA THR A 220 -55.57 2.66 28.33
C THR A 220 -55.09 1.39 27.63
N ASP A 221 -54.64 1.53 26.37
CA ASP A 221 -54.12 0.44 25.55
C ASP A 221 -53.04 0.98 24.61
N SER A 222 -51.80 0.49 24.79
CA SER A 222 -50.67 0.85 23.95
C SER A 222 -50.88 0.55 22.45
N SER A 223 -51.80 -0.35 22.10
CA SER A 223 -52.17 -0.66 20.72
C SER A 223 -53.01 0.45 20.06
N LEU A 224 -53.68 1.28 20.85
CA LEU A 224 -54.50 2.41 20.41
C LEU A 224 -53.70 3.69 20.24
N LEU A 225 -52.47 3.73 20.76
CA LEU A 225 -51.57 4.88 20.60
C LEU A 225 -51.29 5.13 19.11
N ARG A 226 -51.45 6.39 18.72
CA ARG A 226 -51.06 6.89 17.40
C ARG A 226 -50.12 8.08 17.56
N ILE A 227 -49.16 8.16 16.66
CA ILE A 227 -48.26 9.32 16.57
C ILE A 227 -49.10 10.50 16.07
N PHE A 228 -49.23 11.56 16.85
CA PHE A 228 -49.96 12.76 16.44
C PHE A 228 -49.02 13.92 16.12
N TYR A 229 -47.77 13.85 16.55
CA TYR A 229 -46.72 14.81 16.25
C TYR A 229 -45.36 14.11 16.22
N GLN A 230 -44.46 14.60 15.38
CA GLN A 230 -43.07 14.14 15.28
C GLN A 230 -42.14 15.35 15.17
N TYR A 231 -40.90 15.17 15.58
CA TYR A 231 -39.82 16.11 15.29
C TYR A 231 -38.56 15.31 14.92
N PRO A 232 -37.89 15.59 13.80
CA PRO A 232 -38.16 16.61 12.78
C PRO A 232 -39.52 16.43 12.06
N LEU A 233 -40.01 17.52 11.45
CA LEU A 233 -41.30 17.53 10.76
C LEU A 233 -41.24 16.74 9.45
N PRO A 234 -42.40 16.24 8.95
CA PRO A 234 -42.44 15.57 7.66
C PRO A 234 -41.92 16.47 6.52
N GLY A 235 -40.98 15.96 5.74
CA GLY A 235 -40.33 16.68 4.64
C GLY A 235 -39.14 17.56 5.06
N ASP A 236 -38.83 17.65 6.36
CA ASP A 236 -37.59 18.29 6.81
C ASP A 236 -36.39 17.52 6.29
N ASN A 237 -35.34 18.28 5.94
CA ASN A 237 -34.06 17.72 5.57
C ASN A 237 -33.32 17.29 6.85
N TYR A 238 -33.08 16.00 7.03
CA TYR A 238 -32.55 15.45 8.27
C TYR A 238 -31.43 14.45 8.02
N ASP A 239 -30.40 14.47 8.86
CA ASP A 239 -29.26 13.59 8.71
C ASP A 239 -29.53 12.22 9.31
N GLN A 240 -29.12 11.16 8.61
CA GLN A 240 -29.20 9.81 9.15
C GLN A 240 -28.35 9.69 10.43
N GLY A 241 -28.78 8.83 11.35
CA GLY A 241 -28.19 8.66 12.68
C GLY A 241 -28.68 9.66 13.73
N LEU A 242 -29.45 10.68 13.36
CA LEU A 242 -30.07 11.59 14.33
C LEU A 242 -31.38 11.02 14.91
N PRO A 243 -31.74 11.38 16.15
CA PRO A 243 -32.94 10.90 16.81
C PRO A 243 -34.21 11.59 16.31
N VAL A 244 -35.28 10.82 16.10
CA VAL A 244 -36.63 11.31 15.79
C VAL A 244 -37.50 11.20 17.04
N ASP A 245 -37.92 12.33 17.57
CA ASP A 245 -38.81 12.43 18.72
C ASP A 245 -40.27 12.26 18.28
N LEU A 246 -41.05 11.50 19.06
CA LEU A 246 -42.44 11.16 18.75
C LEU A 246 -43.36 11.52 19.91
N TRP A 247 -44.52 12.09 19.58
CA TRP A 247 -45.61 12.29 20.53
C TRP A 247 -46.78 11.38 20.18
N LEU A 248 -47.23 10.63 21.17
CA LEU A 248 -48.25 9.60 21.04
C LEU A 248 -49.45 9.92 21.94
N SER A 249 -50.65 9.64 21.45
CA SER A 249 -51.87 9.74 22.26
C SER A 249 -52.94 8.78 21.75
N GLU A 250 -53.89 8.46 22.62
CA GLU A 250 -55.12 7.73 22.29
C GLU A 250 -56.28 8.68 21.97
N LYS A 251 -56.13 9.98 22.27
CA LYS A 251 -57.19 10.98 22.11
C LYS A 251 -57.54 11.24 20.66
N ASP A 252 -58.76 11.74 20.44
CA ASP A 252 -59.19 12.19 19.12
C ASP A 252 -58.31 13.35 18.63
N PRO A 253 -57.91 13.39 17.35
CA PRO A 253 -57.10 14.47 16.79
C PRO A 253 -57.62 15.89 17.06
N ARG A 254 -58.95 16.08 17.20
CA ARG A 254 -59.55 17.39 17.50
C ARG A 254 -59.20 17.89 18.90
N GLU A 255 -59.05 16.98 19.87
CA GLU A 255 -58.66 17.33 21.24
C GLU A 255 -57.17 17.65 21.36
N LEU A 256 -56.36 17.15 20.42
CA LEU A 256 -54.91 17.36 20.36
C LEU A 256 -54.52 18.66 19.66
N ALA A 257 -55.44 19.32 18.94
CA ALA A 257 -55.21 20.58 18.25
C ALA A 257 -54.50 21.68 19.08
N PRO A 258 -54.89 21.99 20.34
CA PRO A 258 -54.17 22.97 21.14
C PRO A 258 -52.73 22.54 21.46
N ARG A 259 -52.50 21.24 21.66
CA ARG A 259 -51.19 20.68 21.95
C ARG A 259 -50.29 20.69 20.72
N VAL A 260 -50.82 20.33 19.54
CA VAL A 260 -50.12 20.46 18.26
C VAL A 260 -49.71 21.91 18.03
N LYS A 261 -50.59 22.88 18.27
CA LYS A 261 -50.26 24.31 18.14
C LYS A 261 -49.14 24.75 19.10
N GLU A 262 -49.10 24.19 20.31
CA GLU A 262 -48.03 24.44 21.26
C GLU A 262 -46.69 23.85 20.80
N LEU A 263 -46.71 22.60 20.33
CA LEU A 263 -45.53 21.92 19.78
C LEU A 263 -45.02 22.62 18.51
N ASP A 264 -45.92 23.03 17.62
CA ASP A 264 -45.57 23.86 16.45
C ASP A 264 -44.85 25.14 16.90
N ARG A 265 -45.35 25.84 17.91
CA ARG A 265 -44.67 27.04 18.42
C ARG A 265 -43.28 26.73 18.99
N GLN A 266 -43.09 25.55 19.58
CA GLN A 266 -41.82 25.14 20.16
C GLN A 266 -40.80 24.69 19.10
N TYR A 267 -41.24 23.93 18.11
CA TYR A 267 -40.36 23.23 17.16
C TYR A 267 -40.36 23.84 15.75
N ARG A 268 -41.40 24.56 15.33
CA ARG A 268 -41.52 25.20 14.02
C ARG A 268 -40.92 26.62 13.99
N ASN A 269 -40.78 27.28 15.15
CA ASN A 269 -40.19 28.62 15.27
C ASN A 269 -38.65 28.60 15.42
N PHE A 270 -37.97 27.78 14.61
CA PHE A 270 -36.57 28.02 14.29
C PHE A 270 -36.50 28.59 12.88
N ASP A 271 -36.68 29.91 12.76
CA ASP A 271 -36.19 30.71 11.63
C ASP A 271 -34.64 30.73 11.60
N ASN A 272 -33.97 29.67 12.06
CA ASN A 272 -32.54 29.69 12.27
C ASN A 272 -31.98 28.26 12.34
N ASP A 273 -31.47 27.85 11.19
CA ASP A 273 -30.07 27.45 11.05
C ASP A 273 -29.09 28.43 11.77
N SER A 274 -29.34 28.97 12.97
CA SER A 274 -28.39 29.90 13.61
C SER A 274 -27.13 29.16 14.02
N ILE A 275 -27.25 27.92 14.50
CA ILE A 275 -26.06 27.14 14.85
C ILE A 275 -25.24 26.82 13.58
N ALA A 276 -25.87 26.63 12.42
CA ALA A 276 -25.17 26.33 11.17
C ALA A 276 -24.66 27.60 10.46
N ILE A 277 -25.46 28.67 10.38
CA ILE A 277 -25.11 29.96 9.77
C ILE A 277 -24.09 30.73 10.63
N GLU A 278 -24.23 30.74 11.96
CA GLU A 278 -23.24 31.37 12.84
C GLU A 278 -21.93 30.58 12.81
N ARG A 279 -21.97 29.23 12.88
CA ARG A 279 -20.75 28.40 12.74
C ARG A 279 -20.11 28.54 11.36
N TYR A 280 -20.89 28.59 10.29
CA TYR A 280 -20.38 28.77 8.93
C TYR A 280 -19.79 30.18 8.72
N ALA A 281 -20.44 31.22 9.24
CA ALA A 281 -19.91 32.58 9.23
C ALA A 281 -18.63 32.70 10.09
N GLU A 282 -18.54 31.97 11.19
CA GLU A 282 -17.35 31.93 12.04
C GLU A 282 -16.20 31.14 11.38
N GLU A 283 -16.47 30.01 10.72
CA GLU A 283 -15.49 29.28 9.91
C GLU A 283 -14.95 30.12 8.74
N LEU A 284 -15.82 30.84 8.03
CA LEU A 284 -15.39 31.76 6.96
C LEU A 284 -14.48 32.87 7.50
N ARG A 285 -14.84 33.49 8.64
CA ARG A 285 -14.01 34.52 9.29
C ARG A 285 -12.67 33.99 9.80
N LEU A 286 -12.60 32.73 10.23
CA LEU A 286 -11.36 32.08 10.64
C LEU A 286 -10.49 31.80 9.42
N ARG A 287 -11.08 31.29 8.34
CA ARG A 287 -10.39 31.04 7.07
C ARG A 287 -9.85 32.32 6.45
N ASP A 288 -10.60 33.42 6.46
CA ASP A 288 -10.13 34.71 5.94
C ASP A 288 -8.96 35.27 6.78
N ARG A 289 -9.00 35.08 8.11
CA ARG A 289 -7.87 35.43 9.00
C ARG A 289 -6.64 34.57 8.73
N GLU A 290 -6.79 33.25 8.57
CA GLU A 290 -5.69 32.35 8.22
C GLU A 290 -5.07 32.69 6.85
N MET A 291 -5.88 33.17 5.90
CA MET A 291 -5.40 33.64 4.60
C MET A 291 -4.63 34.96 4.72
N GLN A 292 -5.11 35.91 5.54
CA GLN A 292 -4.40 37.16 5.82
C GLN A 292 -3.09 36.94 6.57
N ASP A 293 -3.07 36.08 7.59
CA ASP A 293 -1.86 35.73 8.33
C ASP A 293 -0.84 35.01 7.43
N ASN A 294 -1.30 34.18 6.48
CA ASN A 294 -0.44 33.55 5.48
C ASN A 294 0.06 34.54 4.39
N GLU A 295 -0.72 35.56 4.03
CA GLU A 295 -0.29 36.62 3.10
C GLU A 295 0.71 37.59 3.75
N GLU A 296 0.54 37.92 5.04
CA GLU A 296 1.50 38.73 5.79
C GLU A 296 2.82 37.98 6.04
N THR A 297 2.78 36.66 6.25
CA THR A 297 4.00 35.84 6.41
C THR A 297 4.68 35.43 5.10
N SER A 298 4.06 35.66 3.93
CA SER A 298 4.61 35.33 2.62
C SER A 298 5.03 36.53 1.77
N SER A 299 4.90 37.76 2.28
CA SER A 299 5.47 38.94 1.64
C SER A 299 7.01 38.91 1.68
N PRO A 300 7.72 38.96 0.53
CA PRO A 300 9.17 38.89 0.51
C PRO A 300 9.80 40.17 1.07
N GLU A 301 10.69 40.04 2.05
CA GLU A 301 11.60 41.09 2.50
C GLU A 301 12.30 41.72 1.28
N THR A 302 12.00 42.99 1.04
CA THR A 302 12.73 43.81 0.06
C THR A 302 13.93 44.43 0.79
N PRO A 303 15.16 44.32 0.26
CA PRO A 303 16.36 44.74 0.97
C PRO A 303 16.41 46.25 1.21
N GLU A 304 16.84 46.60 2.42
CA GLU A 304 16.98 47.95 2.97
C GLU A 304 17.95 48.80 2.15
N VAL A 305 17.48 49.92 1.59
CA VAL A 305 18.31 50.93 0.91
C VAL A 305 18.62 52.08 1.88
N THR A 306 19.91 52.31 2.08
CA THR A 306 20.53 53.33 2.93
C THR A 306 20.14 54.77 2.51
N PRO A 307 20.01 55.74 3.44
CA PRO A 307 19.37 57.03 3.16
C PRO A 307 20.33 58.08 2.61
N ASN A 308 19.91 58.84 1.59
CA ASN A 308 20.68 59.99 1.09
C ASN A 308 19.83 61.28 0.94
N GLN A 309 20.18 62.23 1.81
CA GLN A 309 20.22 63.70 1.72
C GLN A 309 19.01 64.55 1.25
N PRO A 310 18.70 65.65 1.97
CA PRO A 310 17.67 66.61 1.58
C PRO A 310 18.15 67.57 0.48
N ILE A 311 17.27 67.79 -0.50
CA ILE A 311 17.47 68.64 -1.69
C ILE A 311 17.40 70.13 -1.29
N GLN A 312 18.42 70.91 -1.66
CA GLN A 312 18.45 72.37 -1.54
C GLN A 312 17.52 73.04 -2.58
N LYS A 313 16.86 74.11 -2.17
CA LYS A 313 15.93 74.95 -2.94
C LYS A 313 16.71 76.00 -3.77
N PRO A 314 16.32 76.30 -5.03
CA PRO A 314 17.11 77.19 -5.88
C PRO A 314 16.99 78.67 -5.49
N GLU A 315 18.13 79.36 -5.60
CA GLU A 315 18.32 80.80 -5.45
C GLU A 315 17.58 81.61 -6.53
N GLY A 316 16.94 82.70 -6.09
CA GLY A 316 16.46 83.80 -6.93
C GLY A 316 17.08 85.12 -6.47
N VAL A 317 18.06 85.57 -7.25
CA VAL A 317 18.41 86.93 -7.75
C VAL A 317 18.12 88.21 -6.93
N GLU A 318 19.23 88.96 -6.76
CA GLU A 318 19.51 90.42 -6.61
C GLU A 318 18.82 91.25 -5.52
N ILE A 319 19.60 92.04 -4.76
CA ILE A 319 19.73 93.52 -4.92
C ILE A 319 21.11 93.98 -4.38
N ASP A 320 21.78 94.85 -5.16
CA ASP A 320 22.94 95.76 -4.88
C ASP A 320 24.25 95.24 -4.24
#